data_AF-A0A9C9WB68-F1
#
_entry.id   AF-A0A9C9WB68-F1
#
_cell.length_a   1.000
_cell.length_b   1.000
_cell.length_c   1.000
_cell.angle_alpha   90.00
_cell.angle_beta   90.00
_cell.angle_gamma   90.00
#
_symmetry.space_group_name_H-M   'P 1'
#
loop_
_entity.id
_entity.type
_entity.pdbx_description
1 polymer ?
#
loop_
_entity_poly.entity_id
_entity_poly.type
_entity_poly.pdbx_seq_one_letter_code
_entity_poly.pdbx_strand_id
1 'polypeptide(L)'
;MMRAPRACAGMSFIPTGGAASSKAAGAMPPACGGRHGYGSEKETKMSKLNTMRRLFQEKLPLGAFFRMFRQDCSRLGVAVLAILLCSGSAYATESVPRGVDSKTAYEMVTKDLANTFIIDVRTQAEYEFVGHPDLPNGVPNIPLKFYPGWVTNERFVKDVAARFAKDQTLVTMCRSGGRAKKAAQLLLDAGFERVYYMTDSFEGAKDEQGHRTVNGWKVNGLPYTYDLDEKLVYH
;
A
#
# COMPACT_ATOMS: atom_id res chain seq x y z
N MET A 1 -24.01 16.53 55.42
CA MET A 1 -25.44 16.28 55.57
C MET A 1 -26.01 15.89 54.22
N MET A 2 -26.61 14.71 54.16
CA MET A 2 -27.20 14.07 52.99
C MET A 2 -28.37 14.88 52.41
N ARG A 3 -28.58 14.78 51.09
CA ARG A 3 -29.90 14.54 50.47
C ARG A 3 -29.79 14.34 48.95
N ALA A 4 -30.06 13.12 48.51
CA ALA A 4 -30.89 12.84 47.34
C ALA A 4 -32.25 12.31 47.86
N PRO A 5 -33.24 11.87 47.05
CA PRO A 5 -33.55 12.11 45.63
C PRO A 5 -35.04 12.53 45.45
N ARG A 6 -35.52 12.73 44.20
CA ARG A 6 -36.92 12.43 43.84
C ARG A 6 -37.01 11.82 42.44
N ALA A 7 -37.65 10.66 42.40
CA ALA A 7 -38.11 9.94 41.22
C ALA A 7 -39.60 10.24 40.98
N CYS A 8 -40.05 10.10 39.74
CA CYS A 8 -41.40 9.68 39.26
C CYS A 8 -41.19 9.29 37.77
N ALA A 9 -41.31 8.05 37.30
CA ALA A 9 -42.41 7.07 37.30
C ALA A 9 -43.57 7.41 36.34
N GLY A 10 -43.89 6.45 35.44
CA GLY A 10 -45.15 6.34 34.68
C GLY A 10 -44.90 6.08 33.18
N MET A 11 -44.93 4.83 32.69
CA MET A 11 -46.12 4.10 32.16
C MET A 11 -46.74 4.81 30.93
N SER A 12 -47.11 4.20 29.81
CA SER A 12 -47.34 2.80 29.42
C SER A 12 -47.97 2.78 28.01
N PHE A 13 -47.85 1.65 27.30
CA PHE A 13 -48.80 1.08 26.32
C PHE A 13 -48.84 1.51 24.82
N ILE A 14 -48.32 0.55 24.03
CA ILE A 14 -48.72 -0.06 22.73
C ILE A 14 -50.27 -0.40 22.70
N PRO A 15 -51.03 -0.69 21.58
CA PRO A 15 -50.68 -1.27 20.26
C PRO A 15 -51.46 -0.81 18.98
N THR A 16 -51.18 -1.56 17.90
CA THR A 16 -51.99 -1.86 16.68
C THR A 16 -51.80 -0.86 15.53
N GLY A 17 -51.64 -1.25 14.26
CA GLY A 17 -51.65 -2.53 13.56
C GLY A 17 -51.80 -2.25 12.06
N GLY A 18 -51.52 -3.23 11.20
CA GLY A 18 -52.15 -3.30 9.87
C GLY A 18 -51.32 -2.90 8.64
N ALA A 19 -50.75 -3.93 8.01
CA ALA A 19 -50.96 -4.32 6.61
C ALA A 19 -50.37 -3.52 5.42
N ALA A 20 -49.73 -4.34 4.56
CA ALA A 20 -49.76 -4.33 3.10
C ALA A 20 -48.87 -3.35 2.33
N SER A 21 -47.81 -3.91 1.74
CA SER A 21 -47.38 -3.55 0.38
C SER A 21 -46.62 -4.74 -0.23
N SER A 22 -47.35 -5.49 -1.04
CA SER A 22 -46.86 -6.46 -2.01
C SER A 22 -45.99 -5.77 -3.08
N LYS A 23 -44.83 -6.35 -3.38
CA LYS A 23 -44.18 -6.25 -4.71
C LYS A 23 -43.27 -7.46 -4.90
N ALA A 24 -43.83 -8.49 -5.51
CA ALA A 24 -43.10 -9.65 -5.99
C ALA A 24 -42.68 -9.45 -7.45
N ALA A 25 -41.54 -10.06 -7.78
CA ALA A 25 -41.08 -10.48 -9.11
C ALA A 25 -40.74 -9.39 -10.14
N GLY A 26 -39.55 -8.82 -9.99
CA GLY A 26 -38.78 -8.30 -11.13
C GLY A 26 -38.09 -9.47 -11.87
N ALA A 27 -38.30 -9.53 -13.18
CA ALA A 27 -37.87 -10.60 -14.07
C ALA A 27 -36.34 -10.82 -14.09
N MET A 28 -35.93 -12.08 -13.97
CA MET A 28 -34.59 -12.58 -14.31
C MET A 28 -34.43 -12.64 -15.84
N PRO A 29 -33.41 -12.00 -16.44
CA PRO A 29 -33.01 -12.31 -17.81
C PRO A 29 -32.23 -13.65 -17.87
N PRO A 30 -32.27 -14.37 -19.00
CA PRO A 30 -31.77 -15.73 -19.11
C PRO A 30 -30.25 -15.81 -19.00
N ALA A 31 -29.80 -16.88 -18.35
CA ALA A 31 -28.41 -17.30 -18.32
C ALA A 31 -27.93 -17.64 -19.74
N CYS A 32 -27.18 -16.72 -20.35
CA CYS A 32 -26.37 -17.03 -21.53
C CYS A 32 -25.08 -17.71 -21.07
N GLY A 33 -24.99 -19.01 -21.37
CA GLY A 33 -23.77 -19.78 -21.25
C GLY A 33 -22.70 -19.23 -22.20
N GLY A 34 -21.62 -18.71 -21.63
CA GLY A 34 -20.40 -18.33 -22.32
C GLY A 34 -19.22 -19.04 -21.71
N ARG A 35 -18.96 -20.27 -22.17
CA ARG A 35 -17.76 -21.04 -21.85
C ARG A 35 -16.62 -20.41 -22.65
N HIS A 36 -15.85 -19.49 -22.06
CA HIS A 36 -14.69 -18.89 -22.73
C HIS A 36 -13.40 -19.19 -21.99
N GLY A 37 -12.50 -19.80 -22.76
CA GLY A 37 -11.29 -20.47 -22.31
C GLY A 37 -10.31 -19.51 -21.68
N TYR A 38 -9.82 -19.93 -20.52
CA TYR A 38 -8.61 -19.42 -19.91
C TYR A 38 -7.42 -20.08 -20.63
N GLY A 39 -6.95 -19.48 -21.72
CA GLY A 39 -5.79 -20.00 -22.43
C GLY A 39 -5.63 -19.43 -23.83
N SER A 40 -4.88 -18.33 -23.97
CA SER A 40 -4.14 -18.01 -25.22
C SER A 40 -3.14 -16.86 -25.11
N GLU A 41 -2.97 -16.18 -23.98
CA GLU A 41 -2.01 -15.04 -23.90
C GLU A 41 -0.57 -15.42 -23.48
N LYS A 42 -0.32 -16.67 -23.07
CA LYS A 42 1.04 -17.12 -22.73
C LYS A 42 1.82 -17.69 -23.92
N GLU A 43 1.15 -18.10 -25.00
CA GLU A 43 1.80 -18.72 -26.17
C GLU A 43 2.40 -17.71 -27.16
N THR A 44 1.86 -16.48 -27.21
CA THR A 44 2.31 -15.45 -28.17
C THR A 44 3.61 -14.76 -27.76
N LYS A 45 4.03 -14.81 -26.49
CA LYS A 45 5.36 -14.34 -26.05
C LYS A 45 6.47 -15.40 -26.20
N MET A 46 6.14 -16.68 -26.10
CA MET A 46 7.11 -17.78 -26.27
C MET A 46 7.43 -18.07 -27.75
N SER A 47 6.47 -17.87 -28.66
CA SER A 47 6.69 -17.99 -30.12
C SER A 47 7.67 -16.92 -30.67
N LYS A 48 7.64 -15.70 -30.11
CA LYS A 48 8.56 -14.62 -30.49
C LYS A 48 9.97 -14.80 -29.91
N LEU A 49 10.12 -15.46 -28.76
CA LEU A 49 11.43 -15.79 -28.19
C LEU A 49 12.14 -16.94 -28.94
N ASN A 50 11.39 -17.94 -29.41
CA ASN A 50 11.98 -19.09 -30.11
C ASN A 50 12.34 -18.80 -31.58
N THR A 51 11.79 -17.74 -32.17
CA THR A 51 12.16 -17.28 -33.53
C THR A 51 13.48 -16.47 -33.51
N MET A 52 13.71 -15.67 -32.46
CA MET A 52 14.99 -14.94 -32.27
C MET A 52 16.15 -15.87 -31.91
N ARG A 53 15.88 -17.03 -31.31
CA ARG A 53 16.90 -18.05 -31.02
C ARG A 53 17.37 -18.84 -32.25
N ARG A 54 16.58 -18.84 -33.35
CA ARG A 54 16.96 -19.48 -34.62
C ARG A 54 17.72 -18.57 -35.59
N LEU A 55 17.78 -17.26 -35.35
CA LEU A 55 18.56 -16.32 -36.16
C LEU A 55 20.00 -16.09 -35.64
N PHE A 56 20.36 -16.71 -34.51
CA PHE A 56 21.68 -16.55 -33.88
C PHE A 56 22.50 -17.84 -33.83
N GLN A 57 22.16 -18.85 -34.64
CA GLN A 57 22.87 -20.14 -34.69
C GLN A 57 23.36 -20.57 -36.08
N GLU A 58 23.35 -19.70 -37.08
CA GLU A 58 24.05 -19.99 -38.33
C GLU A 58 25.12 -18.93 -38.61
N LYS A 59 26.34 -19.44 -38.88
CA LYS A 59 27.55 -18.76 -39.35
C LYS A 59 28.45 -18.11 -38.31
N LEU A 60 29.18 -18.96 -37.58
CA LEU A 60 30.61 -18.72 -37.39
C LEU A 60 31.37 -20.02 -37.69
N PRO A 61 32.18 -20.08 -38.76
CA PRO A 61 32.92 -21.30 -39.10
C PRO A 61 34.01 -21.57 -38.05
N LEU A 62 33.86 -22.68 -37.32
CA LEU A 62 34.93 -23.33 -36.55
C LEU A 62 35.99 -23.86 -37.53
N GLY A 63 36.91 -23.00 -37.95
CA GLY A 63 37.91 -23.42 -38.94
C GLY A 63 38.86 -22.34 -39.42
N ALA A 64 39.18 -21.34 -38.59
CA ALA A 64 40.25 -20.37 -38.91
C ALA A 64 40.90 -19.75 -37.65
N PHE A 65 40.75 -20.37 -36.48
CA PHE A 65 41.25 -19.82 -35.22
C PHE A 65 42.66 -20.34 -34.82
N PHE A 66 43.29 -21.20 -35.65
CA PHE A 66 44.54 -21.88 -35.28
C PHE A 66 45.80 -21.47 -36.07
N ARG A 67 45.77 -20.33 -36.79
CA ARG A 67 46.99 -19.75 -37.39
C ARG A 67 47.00 -18.22 -37.35
N MET A 68 46.89 -17.64 -36.16
CA MET A 68 47.44 -16.29 -35.90
C MET A 68 47.69 -16.04 -34.40
N PHE A 69 48.15 -17.07 -33.68
CA PHE A 69 48.67 -16.92 -32.32
C PHE A 69 50.09 -17.47 -32.25
N ARG A 70 50.94 -16.92 -33.13
CA ARG A 70 52.38 -16.91 -32.91
C ARG A 70 52.92 -15.52 -33.23
N GLN A 71 52.45 -14.52 -32.50
CA GLN A 71 53.22 -13.32 -32.16
C GLN A 71 52.44 -12.45 -31.16
N ASP A 72 53.15 -12.11 -30.09
CA ASP A 72 52.90 -11.05 -29.11
C ASP A 72 51.78 -11.26 -28.07
N CYS A 73 52.15 -12.03 -27.04
CA CYS A 73 51.65 -11.87 -25.68
C CYS A 73 51.92 -10.43 -25.17
N SER A 74 51.00 -9.49 -25.39
CA SER A 74 51.06 -8.18 -24.73
C SER A 74 49.71 -7.75 -24.17
N ARG A 75 49.52 -8.00 -22.86
CA ARG A 75 48.79 -7.20 -21.85
C ARG A 75 47.33 -6.76 -22.08
N LEU A 76 46.76 -6.84 -23.27
CA LEU A 76 45.39 -6.37 -23.57
C LEU A 76 44.30 -7.43 -23.33
N GLY A 77 44.60 -8.72 -23.55
CA GLY A 77 43.60 -9.79 -23.47
C GLY A 77 43.08 -10.07 -22.05
N VAL A 78 43.90 -9.84 -21.01
CA VAL A 78 43.52 -10.09 -19.61
C VAL A 78 42.64 -8.98 -19.04
N ALA A 79 42.80 -7.74 -19.54
CA ALA A 79 42.03 -6.59 -19.06
C ALA A 79 40.55 -6.64 -19.48
N VAL A 80 40.26 -7.12 -20.70
CA VAL A 80 38.88 -7.15 -21.23
C VAL A 80 38.01 -8.21 -20.52
N LEU A 81 38.61 -9.34 -20.12
CA LEU A 81 37.89 -10.40 -19.39
C LEU A 81 37.64 -10.02 -17.92
N ALA A 82 38.54 -9.26 -17.29
CA ALA A 82 38.36 -8.73 -15.94
C ALA A 82 37.28 -7.64 -15.87
N ILE A 83 37.17 -6.79 -16.90
CA ILE A 83 36.14 -5.73 -16.96
C ILE A 83 34.72 -6.34 -17.11
N LEU A 84 34.57 -7.42 -17.89
CA LEU A 84 33.29 -8.11 -18.07
C LEU A 84 32.81 -8.87 -16.83
N LEU A 85 33.73 -9.35 -15.97
CA LEU A 85 33.40 -9.99 -14.69
C LEU A 85 33.16 -8.98 -13.55
N CYS A 86 33.60 -7.73 -13.69
CA CYS A 86 33.29 -6.64 -12.76
C CYS A 86 31.95 -5.94 -13.03
N SER A 87 31.27 -6.25 -14.14
CA SER A 87 29.85 -5.94 -14.34
C SER A 87 28.98 -6.89 -13.50
N GLY A 88 29.18 -6.88 -12.19
CA GLY A 88 28.18 -7.34 -11.24
C GLY A 88 26.92 -6.55 -11.51
N SER A 89 25.98 -7.16 -12.22
CA SER A 89 24.63 -6.65 -12.32
C SER A 89 24.17 -6.49 -10.88
N ALA A 90 24.13 -5.26 -10.39
CA ALA A 90 23.44 -4.92 -9.16
C ALA A 90 21.99 -5.33 -9.42
N TYR A 91 21.64 -6.54 -9.03
CA TYR A 91 20.25 -6.98 -9.00
C TYR A 91 19.58 -6.02 -8.03
N ALA A 92 18.92 -4.99 -8.57
CA ALA A 92 18.07 -4.11 -7.80
C ALA A 92 17.04 -5.02 -7.14
N THR A 93 17.21 -5.27 -5.85
CA THR A 93 16.22 -6.02 -5.08
C THR A 93 14.96 -5.18 -5.10
N GLU A 94 13.88 -5.68 -5.71
CA GLU A 94 12.58 -5.03 -5.62
C GLU A 94 12.22 -4.89 -4.14
N SER A 95 12.32 -3.67 -3.61
CA SER A 95 12.08 -3.40 -2.20
C SER A 95 10.57 -3.41 -1.97
N VAL A 96 10.06 -4.55 -1.52
CA VAL A 96 8.66 -4.68 -1.11
C VAL A 96 8.50 -4.10 0.31
N PRO A 97 7.55 -3.20 0.56
CA PRO A 97 7.37 -2.60 1.89
C PRO A 97 6.91 -3.65 2.89
N ARG A 98 7.45 -3.59 4.11
CA ARG A 98 7.11 -4.51 5.19
C ARG A 98 5.80 -4.06 5.86
N GLY A 99 4.89 -5.01 6.08
CA GLY A 99 3.65 -4.76 6.82
C GLY A 99 3.87 -4.88 8.33
N VAL A 100 3.28 -3.98 9.11
CA VAL A 100 3.17 -4.04 10.58
C VAL A 100 1.72 -3.79 10.99
N ASP A 101 1.27 -4.35 12.11
CA ASP A 101 -0.04 -4.02 12.66
C ASP A 101 -0.01 -2.67 13.43
N SER A 102 -1.18 -2.15 13.77
CA SER A 102 -1.32 -0.85 14.45
C SER A 102 -0.66 -0.81 15.83
N LYS A 103 -0.66 -1.92 16.58
CA LYS A 103 0.01 -2.02 17.89
C LYS A 103 1.52 -1.92 17.75
N THR A 104 2.09 -2.67 16.81
CA THR A 104 3.51 -2.63 16.48
C THR A 104 3.92 -1.25 15.96
N ALA A 105 3.11 -0.63 15.09
CA ALA A 105 3.36 0.73 14.61
C ALA A 105 3.37 1.75 15.77
N TYR A 106 2.41 1.66 16.69
CA TYR A 106 2.36 2.49 17.89
C TYR A 106 3.60 2.30 18.77
N GLU A 107 4.03 1.05 18.98
CA GLU A 107 5.26 0.76 19.71
C GLU A 107 6.51 1.32 19.03
N MET A 108 6.61 1.21 17.70
CA MET A 108 7.74 1.73 16.95
C MET A 108 7.87 3.26 17.14
N VAL A 109 6.75 3.98 17.05
CA VAL A 109 6.73 5.44 17.18
C VAL A 109 7.01 5.87 18.61
N THR A 110 6.41 5.21 19.59
CA THR A 110 6.60 5.56 21.01
C THR A 110 8.01 5.25 21.52
N LYS A 111 8.71 4.27 20.92
CA LYS A 111 10.13 3.96 21.21
C LYS A 111 11.10 5.00 20.64
N ASP A 112 10.76 5.67 19.54
CA ASP A 112 11.62 6.64 18.87
C ASP A 112 10.80 7.76 18.19
N LEU A 113 10.24 8.63 19.03
CA LEU A 113 9.38 9.75 18.60
C LEU A 113 10.09 10.74 17.68
N ALA A 114 11.43 10.79 17.72
CA ALA A 114 12.24 11.73 16.95
C ALA A 114 12.48 11.28 15.51
N ASN A 115 12.54 9.95 15.26
CA ASN A 115 12.88 9.42 13.94
C ASN A 115 11.83 8.47 13.35
N THR A 116 10.75 8.16 14.08
CA THR A 116 9.69 7.27 13.62
C THR A 116 8.34 7.97 13.55
N PHE A 117 7.72 7.98 12.37
CA PHE A 117 6.50 8.73 12.10
C PHE A 117 5.42 7.86 11.46
N ILE A 118 4.16 8.14 11.81
CA ILE A 118 3.00 7.63 11.07
C ILE A 118 2.56 8.72 10.10
N ILE A 119 2.27 8.33 8.85
CA ILE A 119 1.72 9.24 7.84
C ILE A 119 0.31 8.77 7.48
N ASP A 120 -0.68 9.63 7.69
CA ASP A 120 -2.04 9.35 7.28
C ASP A 120 -2.26 9.69 5.81
N VAL A 121 -2.37 8.65 4.97
CA VAL A 121 -2.55 8.81 3.53
C VAL A 121 -4.01 8.80 3.08
N ARG A 122 -4.95 8.86 4.03
CA ARG A 122 -6.37 9.04 3.75
C ARG A 122 -6.65 10.42 3.18
N THR A 123 -7.87 10.58 2.66
CA THR A 123 -8.37 11.89 2.24
C THR A 123 -8.49 12.80 3.47
N GLN A 124 -8.42 14.12 3.24
CA GLN A 124 -8.65 15.12 4.30
C GLN A 124 -9.99 14.89 5.01
N ALA A 125 -11.07 14.66 4.24
CA ALA A 125 -12.39 14.37 4.80
C ALA A 125 -12.39 13.14 5.74
N GLU A 126 -11.67 12.07 5.40
CA GLU A 126 -11.54 10.92 6.30
C GLU A 126 -10.75 11.26 7.57
N TYR A 127 -9.70 12.08 7.47
CA TYR A 127 -8.89 12.52 8.60
C TYR A 127 -9.72 13.37 9.59
N GLU A 128 -10.56 14.25 9.05
CA GLU A 128 -11.41 15.16 9.82
C GLU A 128 -12.63 14.47 10.43
N PHE A 129 -13.39 13.68 9.64
CA PHE A 129 -14.69 13.17 10.10
C PHE A 129 -14.63 11.81 10.79
N VAL A 130 -13.61 10.98 10.53
CA VAL A 130 -13.47 9.65 11.15
C VAL A 130 -12.59 9.70 12.41
N GLY A 131 -11.82 10.78 12.58
CA GLY A 131 -10.76 10.95 13.55
C GLY A 131 -9.42 10.45 13.03
N HIS A 132 -8.36 10.63 13.82
CA HIS A 132 -6.98 10.27 13.46
C HIS A 132 -6.16 9.91 14.71
N PRO A 133 -5.04 9.18 14.58
CA PRO A 133 -4.19 8.86 15.71
C PRO A 133 -3.69 10.09 16.47
N ASP A 134 -3.71 10.01 17.79
CA ASP A 134 -3.22 11.06 18.68
C ASP A 134 -1.86 10.63 19.24
N LEU A 135 -0.78 11.23 18.73
CA LEU A 135 0.60 10.92 19.10
C LEU A 135 1.39 12.20 19.40
N PRO A 136 2.34 12.18 20.36
CA PRO A 136 3.10 13.37 20.75
C PRO A 136 3.89 14.03 19.61
N ASN A 137 4.35 13.25 18.62
CA ASN A 137 5.07 13.77 17.45
C ASN A 137 4.15 14.09 16.26
N GLY A 138 2.83 13.97 16.45
CA GLY A 138 1.81 14.22 15.43
C GLY A 138 1.75 13.15 14.34
N VAL A 139 0.60 13.08 13.66
CA VAL A 139 0.38 12.22 12.49
C VAL A 139 -0.07 13.07 11.31
N PRO A 140 0.85 13.57 10.46
CA PRO A 140 0.47 14.42 9.36
C PRO A 140 -0.40 13.68 8.33
N ASN A 141 -1.42 14.37 7.85
CA ASN A 141 -2.21 13.95 6.71
C ASN A 141 -1.50 14.35 5.41
N ILE A 142 -1.20 13.37 4.57
CA ILE A 142 -0.69 13.59 3.21
C ILE A 142 -1.46 12.64 2.29
N PRO A 143 -2.60 13.08 1.73
CA PRO A 143 -3.49 12.20 0.97
C PRO A 143 -2.80 11.59 -0.24
N LEU A 144 -2.89 10.26 -0.38
CA LEU A 144 -2.50 9.58 -1.62
C LEU A 144 -3.51 9.84 -2.74
N LYS A 145 -4.76 10.10 -2.36
CA LYS A 145 -5.87 10.45 -3.25
C LYS A 145 -6.72 11.54 -2.61
N PHE A 146 -7.28 12.40 -3.44
CA PHE A 146 -8.20 13.46 -3.03
C PHE A 146 -9.65 13.02 -3.13
N TYR A 147 -10.48 13.61 -2.28
CA TYR A 147 -11.93 13.55 -2.35
C TYR A 147 -12.46 14.97 -2.63
N PRO A 148 -13.51 15.13 -3.46
CA PRO A 148 -14.23 14.09 -4.21
C PRO A 148 -13.44 13.53 -5.41
N GLY A 149 -13.93 12.42 -5.99
CA GLY A 149 -13.45 11.91 -7.28
C GLY A 149 -12.25 10.94 -7.26
N TRP A 150 -11.64 10.68 -6.09
CA TRP A 150 -10.54 9.70 -5.95
C TRP A 150 -9.33 9.98 -6.85
N VAL A 151 -9.08 11.25 -7.15
CA VAL A 151 -7.98 11.75 -7.97
C VAL A 151 -6.67 11.47 -7.26
N THR A 152 -5.67 10.95 -7.97
CA THR A 152 -4.36 10.65 -7.39
C THR A 152 -3.62 11.96 -7.06
N ASN A 153 -3.00 12.02 -5.88
CA ASN A 153 -2.08 13.11 -5.57
C ASN A 153 -0.72 12.86 -6.24
N GLU A 154 -0.47 13.52 -7.37
CA GLU A 154 0.81 13.42 -8.09
C GLU A 154 2.00 13.98 -7.30
N ARG A 155 1.73 14.84 -6.31
CA ARG A 155 2.74 15.43 -5.44
C ARG A 155 3.02 14.63 -4.18
N PHE A 156 2.34 13.49 -3.97
CA PHE A 156 2.44 12.70 -2.73
C PHE A 156 3.87 12.51 -2.23
N VAL A 157 4.76 11.97 -3.08
CA VAL A 157 6.16 11.72 -2.72
C VAL A 157 6.91 13.02 -2.41
N LYS A 158 6.68 14.08 -3.20
CA LYS A 158 7.29 15.39 -3.00
C LYS A 158 6.87 16.00 -1.67
N ASP A 159 5.60 15.92 -1.34
CA ASP A 159 5.04 16.50 -0.11
C ASP A 159 5.51 15.71 1.13
N VAL A 160 5.69 14.38 1.04
CA VAL A 160 6.34 13.57 2.10
C VAL A 160 7.81 13.97 2.26
N ALA A 161 8.57 14.08 1.16
CA ALA A 161 9.98 14.45 1.20
C ALA A 161 10.23 15.90 1.67
N ALA A 162 9.22 16.77 1.61
CA ALA A 162 9.30 18.11 2.18
C ALA A 162 9.19 18.11 3.72
N ARG A 163 8.64 17.05 4.33
CA ARG A 163 8.43 16.94 5.78
C ARG A 163 9.37 15.97 6.47
N PHE A 164 9.86 14.95 5.74
CA PHE A 164 10.63 13.86 6.31
C PHE A 164 11.93 13.60 5.54
N ALA A 165 12.99 13.28 6.28
CA ALA A 165 14.25 12.82 5.72
C ALA A 165 14.13 11.36 5.24
N LYS A 166 14.93 10.99 4.23
CA LYS A 166 14.88 9.67 3.59
C LYS A 166 15.32 8.54 4.52
N ASP A 167 16.16 8.87 5.48
CA ASP A 167 16.66 7.99 6.52
C ASP A 167 15.77 8.00 7.76
N GLN A 168 14.55 8.54 7.76
CA GLN A 168 13.60 8.37 8.86
C GLN A 168 12.75 7.10 8.68
N THR A 169 12.24 6.57 9.78
CA THR A 169 11.32 5.43 9.76
C THR A 169 9.90 5.92 9.55
N LEU A 170 9.26 5.50 8.45
CA LEU A 170 7.92 5.94 8.09
C LEU A 170 6.95 4.76 8.09
N VAL A 171 5.80 4.91 8.75
CA VAL A 171 4.69 3.96 8.72
C VAL A 171 3.51 4.62 8.04
N THR A 172 3.16 4.17 6.84
CA THR A 172 1.96 4.68 6.15
C THR A 172 0.70 4.02 6.71
N MET A 173 -0.36 4.78 6.90
CA MET A 173 -1.66 4.26 7.32
C MET A 173 -2.77 4.76 6.39
N CYS A 174 -3.86 3.99 6.29
CA CYS A 174 -5.06 4.47 5.63
C CYS A 174 -6.31 4.09 6.44
N ARG A 175 -7.46 3.89 5.81
CA ARG A 175 -8.66 3.41 6.51
C ARG A 175 -8.60 1.92 6.85
N SER A 176 -8.08 1.09 5.95
CA SER A 176 -8.13 -0.39 6.04
C SER A 176 -7.03 -1.12 5.25
N GLY A 177 -5.79 -0.61 5.26
CA GLY A 177 -4.60 -1.25 4.69
C GLY A 177 -4.33 -1.03 3.19
N GLY A 178 -5.36 -0.97 2.34
CA GLY A 178 -5.18 -0.99 0.87
C GLY A 178 -4.34 0.17 0.28
N ARG A 179 -4.62 1.41 0.67
CA ARG A 179 -3.85 2.59 0.21
C ARG A 179 -2.49 2.71 0.88
N ALA A 180 -2.38 2.26 2.13
CA ALA A 180 -1.14 2.32 2.91
C ALA A 180 0.00 1.56 2.19
N LYS A 181 -0.25 0.31 1.79
CA LYS A 181 0.77 -0.49 1.06
C LYS A 181 1.26 0.21 -0.21
N LYS A 182 0.35 0.80 -0.99
CA LYS A 182 0.71 1.53 -2.21
C LYS A 182 1.54 2.78 -1.90
N ALA A 183 1.15 3.55 -0.88
CA ALA A 183 1.92 4.71 -0.43
C ALA A 183 3.34 4.30 0.00
N ALA A 184 3.46 3.23 0.79
CA ALA A 184 4.76 2.73 1.22
C ALA A 184 5.66 2.33 0.03
N GLN A 185 5.11 1.65 -0.97
CA GLN A 185 5.86 1.32 -2.18
C GLN A 185 6.38 2.57 -2.90
N LEU A 186 5.53 3.58 -3.09
CA LEU A 186 5.94 4.83 -3.74
C LEU A 186 7.08 5.55 -3.00
N LEU A 187 7.10 5.45 -1.67
CA LEU A 187 8.17 6.04 -0.86
C LEU A 187 9.48 5.24 -0.98
N LEU A 188 9.41 3.90 -0.96
CA LEU A 188 10.58 3.06 -1.22
C LEU A 188 11.16 3.32 -2.62
N ASP A 189 10.30 3.40 -3.64
CA ASP A 189 10.71 3.70 -5.02
C ASP A 189 11.35 5.10 -5.14
N ALA A 190 10.99 6.02 -4.24
CA ALA A 190 11.59 7.35 -4.14
C ALA A 190 12.89 7.39 -3.30
N GLY A 191 13.32 6.25 -2.77
CA GLY A 191 14.56 6.08 -2.01
C GLY A 191 14.44 6.39 -0.52
N PHE A 192 13.25 6.35 0.06
CA PHE A 192 13.13 6.27 1.52
C PHE A 192 13.61 4.90 2.00
N GLU A 193 14.40 4.86 3.07
CA GLU A 193 15.14 3.65 3.44
C GLU A 193 14.31 2.70 4.31
N ARG A 194 13.49 3.25 5.21
CA ARG A 194 12.79 2.49 6.26
C ARG A 194 11.30 2.76 6.24
N VAL A 195 10.61 2.16 5.27
CA VAL A 195 9.17 2.36 5.08
C VAL A 195 8.38 1.09 5.38
N TYR A 196 7.34 1.25 6.17
CA TYR A 196 6.38 0.23 6.56
C TYR A 196 4.96 0.68 6.17
N TYR A 197 4.04 -0.29 6.11
CA TYR A 197 2.61 0.02 6.01
C TYR A 197 1.82 -0.66 7.12
N MET A 198 0.83 0.04 7.64
CA MET A 198 -0.05 -0.45 8.69
C MET A 198 -1.13 -1.35 8.08
N THR A 199 -1.03 -2.65 8.35
CA THR A 199 -1.83 -3.71 7.71
C THR A 199 -3.32 -3.59 8.04
N ASP A 200 -3.64 -3.37 9.31
CA ASP A 200 -4.98 -3.15 9.84
C ASP A 200 -5.39 -1.66 9.80
N SER A 201 -4.43 -0.72 9.76
CA SER A 201 -4.70 0.71 9.53
C SER A 201 -5.66 1.28 10.59
N PHE A 202 -6.43 2.35 10.30
CA PHE A 202 -7.23 3.05 11.31
C PHE A 202 -8.47 2.28 11.79
N GLU A 203 -9.33 1.86 10.85
CA GLU A 203 -10.61 1.21 11.16
C GLU A 203 -10.62 -0.30 10.81
N GLY A 204 -9.57 -0.84 10.20
CA GLY A 204 -9.49 -2.29 9.98
C GLY A 204 -10.37 -2.85 8.88
N ALA A 205 -10.54 -4.17 8.90
CA ALA A 205 -11.43 -4.95 8.05
C ALA A 205 -12.90 -4.80 8.48
N LYS A 206 -13.81 -5.27 7.63
CA LYS A 206 -15.22 -5.38 7.98
C LYS A 206 -15.52 -6.76 8.57
N ASP A 207 -16.45 -6.84 9.52
CA ASP A 207 -17.06 -8.08 9.99
C ASP A 207 -18.09 -8.61 8.97
N GLU A 208 -18.72 -9.74 9.29
CA GLU A 208 -19.73 -10.40 8.44
C GLU A 208 -20.96 -9.50 8.20
N GLN A 209 -21.24 -8.56 9.10
CA GLN A 209 -22.34 -7.60 9.03
C GLN A 209 -21.95 -6.31 8.27
N GLY A 210 -20.68 -6.19 7.87
CA GLY A 210 -20.15 -5.05 7.12
C GLY A 210 -19.67 -3.88 7.97
N HIS A 211 -19.65 -4.02 9.30
CA HIS A 211 -19.13 -3.02 10.24
C HIS A 211 -17.63 -3.19 10.48
N ARG A 212 -16.95 -2.10 10.81
CA ARG A 212 -15.49 -2.08 11.04
C ARG A 212 -15.15 -2.32 12.51
N THR A 213 -15.22 -3.59 12.93
CA THR A 213 -15.12 -4.02 14.34
C THR A 213 -14.05 -5.09 14.58
N VAL A 214 -13.38 -5.56 13.51
CA VAL A 214 -12.50 -6.74 13.57
C VAL A 214 -11.09 -6.39 14.07
N ASN A 215 -10.50 -5.31 13.58
CA ASN A 215 -9.13 -4.89 13.89
C ASN A 215 -8.93 -3.39 13.57
N GLY A 216 -7.68 -2.92 13.64
CA GLY A 216 -7.32 -1.53 13.35
C GLY A 216 -7.10 -0.71 14.61
N TRP A 217 -6.54 0.49 14.43
CA TRP A 217 -6.17 1.41 15.49
C TRP A 217 -7.28 1.63 16.53
N LYS A 218 -8.50 1.90 16.06
CA LYS A 218 -9.67 2.14 16.94
C LYS A 218 -10.07 0.90 17.73
N VAL A 219 -10.13 -0.26 17.07
CA VAL A 219 -10.52 -1.54 17.71
C VAL A 219 -9.46 -1.99 18.71
N ASN A 220 -8.18 -1.70 18.44
CA ASN A 220 -7.08 -2.01 19.34
C ASN A 220 -6.96 -1.05 20.54
N GLY A 221 -7.88 -0.09 20.69
CA GLY A 221 -7.91 0.82 21.84
C GLY A 221 -6.75 1.82 21.88
N LEU A 222 -6.12 2.09 20.74
CA LEU A 222 -5.00 3.03 20.66
C LEU A 222 -5.50 4.49 20.66
N PRO A 223 -4.72 5.46 21.18
CA PRO A 223 -5.15 6.86 21.31
C PRO A 223 -5.49 7.50 19.96
N TYR A 224 -6.66 8.14 19.86
CA TYR A 224 -7.08 8.87 18.67
C TYR A 224 -7.94 10.06 19.06
N THR A 225 -7.96 11.09 18.22
CA THR A 225 -8.70 12.32 18.45
C THR A 225 -9.49 12.75 17.20
N TYR A 226 -10.40 13.69 17.40
CA TYR A 226 -11.09 14.44 16.35
C TYR A 226 -10.62 15.90 16.31
N ASP A 227 -9.81 16.33 17.29
CA ASP A 227 -9.27 17.68 17.36
C ASP A 227 -8.24 17.89 16.25
N LEU A 228 -8.40 18.94 15.46
CA LEU A 228 -7.55 19.19 14.30
C LEU A 228 -6.40 20.12 14.67
N ASP A 229 -5.16 19.66 14.44
CA ASP A 229 -4.00 20.53 14.30
C ASP A 229 -3.85 20.92 12.83
N GLU A 230 -4.11 22.20 12.53
CA GLU A 230 -4.00 22.75 11.18
C GLU A 230 -2.63 22.50 10.53
N LYS A 231 -1.56 22.34 11.30
CA LYS A 231 -0.21 22.07 10.77
C LYS A 231 -0.06 20.65 10.24
N LEU A 232 -0.86 19.72 10.75
CA LEU A 232 -0.82 18.31 10.37
C LEU A 232 -1.75 18.02 9.19
N VAL A 233 -2.83 18.79 9.05
CA VAL A 233 -3.79 18.67 7.93
C VAL A 233 -3.14 19.09 6.60
N TYR A 234 -3.55 18.46 5.51
CA TYR A 234 -3.10 18.78 4.16
C TYR A 234 -3.86 20.01 3.62
N HIS A 235 -3.13 20.93 2.97
CA HIS A 235 -3.66 22.17 2.37
C HIS A 235 -3.33 22.26 0.88
#